data_AF-A0AAW2NJZ6-F1
#
_entry.id   AF-A0AAW2NJZ6-F1
#
_cell.length_a   1.000
_cell.length_b   1.000
_cell.length_c   1.000
_cell.angle_alpha   90.00
_cell.angle_beta   90.00
_cell.angle_gamma   90.00
#
_symmetry.space_group_name_H-M   'P 1'
#
loop_
_entity.id
_entity.type
_entity.pdbx_description
1 polymer ?
#
loop_
_entity_poly.entity_id
_entity_poly.type
_entity_poly.pdbx_seq_one_letter_code
_entity_poly.pdbx_strand_id
1 'polypeptide(L)'
;MQMCILIFVGTNGETYFNTAALVSCVQNFPKSRGPVVGILKGFAGLSGAILTQIYALVHSPDHASLLFMVAVGPTMVAIGLMFIIRPVEVTNN
;
A
#
# COMPACT_ATOMS: atom_id res chain seq x y z
N MET A 1 -3.11 -6.58 -25.23
CA MET A 1 -3.45 -7.71 -24.34
C MET A 1 -2.61 -7.72 -23.06
N GLN A 2 -1.28 -7.75 -23.14
CA GLN A 2 -0.42 -7.84 -21.94
C GLN A 2 -0.62 -6.69 -20.94
N MET A 3 -0.70 -5.43 -21.39
CA MET A 3 -0.94 -4.29 -20.49
C MET A 3 -2.31 -4.35 -19.79
N CYS A 4 -3.37 -4.78 -20.48
CA CYS A 4 -4.71 -4.86 -19.89
C CYS A 4 -4.77 -5.89 -18.75
N ILE A 5 -4.10 -7.03 -18.93
CA ILE A 5 -4.02 -8.08 -17.90
C ILE A 5 -3.20 -7.59 -16.71
N LEU A 6 -2.06 -6.92 -16.94
CA LEU A 6 -1.22 -6.37 -15.87
C LEU A 6 -1.96 -5.31 -15.04
N ILE A 7 -2.67 -4.40 -15.70
CA ILE A 7 -3.51 -3.40 -15.01
C ILE A 7 -4.62 -4.10 -14.22
N PHE A 8 -5.32 -5.06 -14.83
CA PHE A 8 -6.39 -5.79 -14.16
C PHE A 8 -5.88 -6.50 -12.90
N VAL A 9 -4.78 -7.26 -12.99
CA VAL A 9 -4.19 -7.97 -11.85
C VAL A 9 -3.69 -6.99 -10.79
N GLY A 10 -2.99 -5.93 -11.18
CA GLY A 10 -2.45 -4.94 -10.25
C GLY A 10 -3.55 -4.19 -9.48
N THR A 11 -4.61 -3.77 -10.16
CA THR A 11 -5.71 -3.01 -9.55
C THR A 11 -6.49 -3.87 -8.56
N ASN A 12 -6.79 -5.13 -8.92
CA ASN A 12 -7.45 -6.05 -8.00
C ASN A 12 -6.57 -6.41 -6.81
N GLY A 13 -5.26 -6.63 -7.03
CA GLY A 13 -4.30 -6.96 -5.98
C GLY A 13 -4.13 -5.85 -4.93
N GLU A 14 -4.08 -4.60 -5.37
CA GLU A 14 -3.99 -3.43 -4.48
C GLU A 14 -5.18 -3.36 -3.50
N THR A 15 -6.40 -3.59 -4.01
CA THR A 15 -7.62 -3.55 -3.18
C THR A 15 -7.62 -4.61 -2.09
N TYR A 16 -7.13 -5.83 -2.38
CA TYR A 16 -6.97 -6.87 -1.36
C TYR A 16 -5.98 -6.45 -0.27
N PHE A 17 -4.84 -5.89 -0.66
CA PHE A 17 -3.79 -5.48 0.28
C PHE A 17 -4.28 -4.37 1.22
N ASN A 18 -4.97 -3.37 0.66
CA ASN A 18 -5.56 -2.27 1.41
C ASN A 18 -6.64 -2.76 2.39
N THR A 19 -7.49 -3.70 1.95
CA THR A 19 -8.53 -4.29 2.81
C THR A 19 -7.92 -5.09 3.96
N ALA A 20 -6.89 -5.90 3.70
CA ALA A 20 -6.21 -6.67 4.74
C ALA A 20 -5.57 -5.76 5.81
N ALA A 21 -4.92 -4.68 5.39
CA ALA A 21 -4.38 -3.67 6.30
C ALA A 21 -5.48 -2.99 7.12
N LEU A 22 -6.57 -2.58 6.46
CA LEU A 22 -7.69 -1.90 7.10
C LEU A 22 -8.39 -2.77 8.15
N VAL A 23 -8.72 -4.02 7.82
CA VAL A 23 -9.39 -4.94 8.75
C VAL A 23 -8.48 -5.20 9.96
N SER A 24 -7.19 -5.44 9.73
CA SER A 24 -6.22 -5.66 10.81
C SER A 24 -6.13 -4.47 11.76
N CYS A 25 -6.02 -3.24 11.22
CA CYS A 25 -5.91 -2.03 12.04
C CYS A 25 -7.20 -1.70 12.80
N VAL A 26 -8.37 -1.93 12.19
CA VAL A 26 -9.66 -1.67 12.86
C VAL A 26 -9.91 -2.68 13.98
N GLN A 27 -9.47 -3.93 13.82
CA GLN A 27 -9.50 -4.95 14.88
C GLN A 27 -8.54 -4.59 16.03
N ASN A 28 -7.38 -4.01 15.71
CA ASN A 28 -6.38 -3.58 16.69
C ASN A 28 -6.81 -2.35 17.52
N PHE A 29 -7.64 -1.48 16.95
CA PHE A 29 -8.07 -0.22 17.57
C PHE A 29 -9.60 -0.05 17.59
N PRO A 30 -10.34 -0.90 18.34
CA PRO A 30 -11.79 -0.97 18.25
C PRO A 30 -12.52 0.28 18.77
N LYS A 31 -11.89 1.07 19.66
CA LYS A 31 -12.41 2.37 20.16
C LYS A 31 -12.19 3.53 19.19
N SER A 32 -11.30 3.40 18.20
CA SER A 32 -10.88 4.52 17.31
C SER A 32 -10.93 4.15 15.83
N ARG A 33 -11.95 3.38 15.42
CA ARG A 33 -12.07 2.86 14.04
C ARG A 33 -12.13 3.96 12.99
N GLY A 34 -12.89 5.03 13.22
CA GLY A 34 -13.05 6.14 12.27
C GLY A 34 -11.72 6.85 11.95
N PRO A 35 -10.99 7.37 12.96
CA PRO A 35 -9.68 7.97 12.75
C PRO A 35 -8.67 7.03 12.08
N VAL A 36 -8.63 5.75 12.48
CA VAL A 36 -7.71 4.75 11.91
C VAL A 36 -7.98 4.55 10.42
N VAL A 37 -9.24 4.37 10.01
CA VAL A 37 -9.63 4.26 8.61
C VAL A 37 -9.27 5.53 7.82
N GLY A 38 -9.48 6.70 8.41
CA GLY A 38 -9.12 7.98 7.81
C GLY A 38 -7.62 8.11 7.54
N ILE A 39 -6.78 7.74 8.51
CA ILE A 39 -5.31 7.76 8.38
C ILE A 39 -4.84 6.77 7.30
N LEU A 40 -5.33 5.53 7.33
CA LEU A 40 -5.00 4.50 6.34
C LEU A 40 -5.33 4.96 4.91
N LYS A 41 -6.53 5.50 4.71
CA LYS A 41 -6.95 6.01 3.40
C LYS A 41 -6.15 7.26 2.98
N GLY A 42 -5.79 8.11 3.95
CA GLY A 42 -4.90 9.24 3.73
C GLY A 42 -3.52 8.80 3.22
N PHE A 43 -2.92 7.78 3.82
CA PHE A 43 -1.64 7.22 3.37
C PHE A 43 -1.72 6.61 1.97
N ALA A 44 -2.82 5.95 1.61
CA ALA A 44 -3.02 5.42 0.26
C ALA A 44 -2.97 6.54 -0.79
N GLY A 45 -3.68 7.65 -0.56
CA GLY A 45 -3.65 8.83 -1.44
C GLY A 45 -2.29 9.53 -1.48
N LEU A 46 -1.67 9.71 -0.31
CA LEU A 46 -0.33 10.30 -0.18
C LEU A 46 0.72 9.50 -0.97
N SER A 47 0.69 8.17 -0.87
CA SER A 47 1.62 7.28 -1.58
C SER A 47 1.54 7.47 -3.09
N GLY A 48 0.33 7.60 -3.66
CA GLY A 48 0.14 7.88 -5.08
C GLY A 48 0.72 9.23 -5.52
N ALA A 49 0.54 10.27 -4.69
CA ALA A 49 1.13 11.58 -4.96
C ALA A 49 2.67 11.57 -4.91
N ILE A 50 3.25 10.88 -3.91
CA ILE A 50 4.70 10.73 -3.78
C ILE A 50 5.28 9.99 -4.98
N LEU A 51 4.68 8.85 -5.39
CA LEU A 51 5.14 8.09 -6.54
C LEU A 51 5.08 8.91 -7.85
N THR A 52 4.04 9.73 -8.01
CA THR A 52 3.91 10.63 -9.16
C THR A 52 5.03 11.67 -9.20
N GLN A 53 5.39 12.23 -8.03
CA GLN A 53 6.51 13.17 -7.92
C GLN A 53 7.86 12.50 -8.16
N ILE A 54 8.06 11.27 -7.65
CA ILE A 54 9.27 10.49 -7.93
C ILE A 54 9.40 10.24 -9.43
N TYR A 55 8.30 9.84 -10.11
CA TYR A 55 8.30 9.67 -11.55
C TYR A 55 8.66 10.95 -12.31
N ALA A 56 8.12 12.10 -11.89
CA ALA A 56 8.42 13.39 -12.51
C ALA A 56 9.88 13.84 -12.29
N LEU A 57 10.43 13.59 -11.10
CA LEU A 57 11.76 14.07 -10.70
C LEU A 57 12.90 13.27 -11.32
N VAL A 58 12.68 11.97 -11.52
CA VAL A 58 13.77 11.06 -11.94
C VAL A 58 14.10 11.17 -13.43
N HIS A 59 13.26 11.83 -14.26
CA HIS A 59 13.46 12.17 -15.69
C HIS A 59 14.48 11.27 -16.44
N SER A 60 14.31 9.95 -16.33
CA SER A 60 15.30 8.99 -16.79
C SER A 60 14.98 8.56 -18.22
N PRO A 61 16.00 8.39 -19.07
CA PRO A 61 15.81 7.89 -20.43
C PRO A 61 15.27 6.45 -20.45
N ASP A 62 15.47 5.69 -19.37
CA ASP A 62 15.09 4.29 -19.23
C ASP A 62 13.84 4.11 -18.34
N HIS A 63 12.65 4.32 -18.93
CA HIS A 63 11.36 4.22 -18.25
C HIS A 63 11.10 2.83 -17.62
N ALA A 64 11.68 1.76 -18.18
CA ALA A 64 11.51 0.40 -17.67
C ALA A 64 12.10 0.21 -16.26
N SER A 65 13.24 0.85 -15.97
CA SER A 65 13.89 0.76 -14.65
C SER A 65 13.07 1.41 -13.54
N LEU A 66 12.37 2.52 -13.87
CA LEU A 66 11.46 3.20 -12.95
C LEU A 66 10.20 2.40 -12.67
N LEU A 67 9.62 1.79 -13.72
CA LEU A 67 8.48 0.90 -13.55
C LEU A 67 8.83 -0.32 -12.70
N PHE A 68 10.03 -0.88 -12.88
CA PHE A 68 10.53 -1.97 -12.04
C PHE A 68 10.68 -1.53 -10.58
N MET A 69 11.29 -0.37 -10.34
CA MET A 69 11.49 0.19 -8.99
C MET A 69 10.15 0.45 -8.27
N VAL A 70 9.15 0.99 -8.96
CA VAL A 70 7.81 1.24 -8.41
C VAL A 70 7.00 -0.05 -8.23
N ALA A 71 7.17 -1.06 -9.08
CA ALA A 71 6.48 -2.34 -8.94
C ALA A 71 7.07 -3.22 -7.83
N VAL A 72 8.40 -3.23 -7.69
CA VAL A 72 9.12 -4.14 -6.77
C VAL A 72 9.42 -3.48 -5.43
N GLY A 73 9.66 -2.17 -5.39
CA GLY A 73 10.02 -1.45 -4.17
C GLY A 73 8.95 -1.58 -3.06
N PRO A 74 7.69 -1.18 -3.31
CA PRO A 74 6.61 -1.30 -2.34
C PRO A 74 6.32 -2.74 -1.93
N THR A 75 6.43 -3.70 -2.86
CA THR A 75 6.17 -5.12 -2.58
C THR A 75 7.26 -5.73 -1.70
N MET A 76 8.53 -5.39 -1.89
CA MET A 76 9.62 -5.79 -0.99
C MET A 76 9.41 -5.26 0.43
N VAL A 77 9.04 -3.97 0.57
CA VAL A 77 8.77 -3.36 1.88
C VAL A 77 7.59 -4.06 2.56
N ALA A 78 6.51 -4.31 1.83
CA ALA A 78 5.34 -5.01 2.33
C ALA A 78 5.66 -6.43 2.84
N ILE A 79 6.41 -7.21 2.07
CA ILE A 79 6.82 -8.58 2.45
C ILE A 79 7.73 -8.55 3.68
N GLY A 80 8.68 -7.60 3.76
CA GLY A 80 9.56 -7.45 4.91
C GLY A 80 8.82 -7.09 6.20
N LEU A 81 7.85 -6.16 6.10
CA LEU A 81 7.06 -5.72 7.26
C LEU A 81 6.05 -6.78 7.71
N MET A 82 5.57 -7.65 6.82
CA MET A 82 4.60 -8.70 7.16
C MET A 82 5.08 -9.61 8.30
N PHE A 83 6.39 -9.86 8.40
CA PHE A 83 6.96 -10.67 9.48
C PHE A 83 7.00 -9.96 10.84
N ILE A 84 7.07 -8.63 10.83
CA ILE A 84 7.20 -7.79 12.02
C ILE A 84 5.81 -7.46 12.60
N ILE A 85 4.80 -7.30 11.74
CA ILE A 85 3.45 -6.93 12.16
C ILE A 85 2.83 -8.08 12.97
N ARG A 86 2.52 -7.80 14.22
CA ARG A 86 1.77 -8.69 15.14
C ARG A 86 0.49 -7.99 15.58
N PRO A 87 -0.64 -8.71 15.70
CA PRO A 87 -1.84 -8.15 16.28
C PRO A 87 -1.57 -7.77 17.74
N VAL A 88 -1.97 -6.57 18.14
CA VAL A 88 -1.93 -6.12 19.53
C VAL A 88 -3.16 -6.64 20.25
N GLU A 89 -2.97 -7.16 21.46
CA GLU A 89 -4.09 -7.59 22.30
C GLU A 89 -5.02 -6.40 22.60
N VAL A 90 -6.32 -6.61 22.40
CA VAL A 90 -7.33 -5.61 22.68
C VAL A 90 -7.56 -5.56 24.19
N THR A 91 -6.98 -4.59 24.87
CA THR A 91 -7.27 -4.32 26.29
C THR A 91 -8.73 -3.88 26.44
N ASN A 92 -9.59 -4.79 26.89
CA ASN A 92 -10.95 -4.49 27.36
C ASN A 92 -10.83 -3.81 28.73
N ASN A 93 -10.88 -2.48 28.74
CA ASN A 93 -11.22 -1.68 29.91
C ASN A 93 -12.54 -0.96 29.62
#